data_AF-R6YF43-F1
#
_entry.id   AF-R6YF43-F1
#
_cell.length_a   1.000
_cell.length_b   1.000
_cell.length_c   1.000
_cell.angle_alpha   90.00
_cell.angle_beta   90.00
_cell.angle_gamma   90.00
#
_symmetry.space_group_name_H-M   'P 1'
#
loop_
_entity.id
_entity.type
_entity.pdbx_description
1 polymer ?
#
loop_
_entity_poly.entity_id
_entity_poly.type
_entity_poly.pdbx_seq_one_letter_code
_entity_poly.pdbx_strand_id
1 'polypeptide(L)'
;MLNKQKVLFLLAAFVCLHIYAQDKHFVINYYSGNKVEATQTIPWNSRGVTDSRSQKWQLEVDSIVVDKKQGIVDYKIRYILLSQCASQVSVGVSFCFDDWSADNFVFVPSIVYAGNRFDKKVMSYPPYWYNREEWRIDMPTTTTLVPSLEKYENYGKIELTTGNAATPLMAFYSPVKSKSWMIQCKQGNQWGDFRLFMYRKIKVLSKYLII
;
A
#
# COMPACT_ATOMS: atom_id res chain seq x y z
N MET A 1 35.27 27.50 15.78
CA MET A 1 34.40 26.90 16.81
C MET A 1 32.95 26.93 16.33
N LEU A 2 32.45 25.80 15.82
CA LEU A 2 31.07 25.71 15.32
C LEU A 2 30.11 25.72 16.52
N ASN A 3 29.22 26.71 16.57
CA ASN A 3 28.38 27.02 17.73
C ASN A 3 27.47 25.82 18.10
N LYS A 4 27.71 25.22 19.27
CA LYS A 4 27.01 24.03 19.80
C LYS A 4 25.47 24.17 19.77
N GLN A 5 24.95 25.40 19.86
CA GLN A 5 23.50 25.67 19.77
C GLN A 5 22.91 25.42 18.37
N LYS A 6 23.64 25.68 17.29
CA LYS A 6 23.15 25.42 15.91
C LYS A 6 23.09 23.93 15.61
N VAL A 7 23.99 23.14 16.19
CA VAL A 7 24.01 21.67 16.06
C VAL A 7 22.83 21.04 16.81
N LEU A 8 22.47 21.58 17.98
CA LEU A 8 21.34 21.08 18.78
C LEU A 8 19.98 21.35 18.11
N PHE A 9 19.80 22.52 17.47
CA PHE A 9 18.59 22.84 16.71
C PHE A 9 18.44 21.99 15.44
N LEU A 10 19.53 21.70 14.74
CA LEU A 10 19.50 20.79 13.58
C LEU A 10 19.18 19.35 13.99
N LEU A 11 19.76 18.86 15.09
CA LEU A 11 19.42 17.53 15.62
C LEU A 11 17.94 17.46 16.07
N ALA A 12 17.43 18.49 16.75
CA ALA A 12 16.02 18.51 17.18
C ALA A 12 15.04 18.57 16.01
N ALA A 13 15.38 19.28 14.92
CA ALA A 13 14.58 19.30 13.70
C ALA A 13 14.55 17.94 12.99
N PHE A 14 15.70 17.25 12.90
CA PHE A 14 15.78 15.90 12.32
C PHE A 14 15.07 14.84 13.18
N VAL A 15 15.18 14.94 14.52
CA VAL A 15 14.52 14.03 15.47
C VAL A 15 13.00 14.27 15.49
N CYS A 16 12.53 15.51 15.37
CA CYS A 16 11.08 15.79 15.33
C CYS A 16 10.41 15.44 13.99
N LEU A 17 11.15 15.42 12.88
CA LEU A 17 10.63 14.98 11.57
C LEU A 17 10.31 13.48 11.53
N HIS A 18 11.02 12.68 12.33
CA HIS A 18 10.80 11.23 12.41
C HIS A 18 9.54 10.85 13.21
N ILE A 19 8.99 11.75 14.03
CA ILE A 19 7.88 11.44 14.95
C ILE A 19 6.53 11.30 14.22
N TYR A 20 6.43 11.69 12.95
CA TYR A 20 5.17 11.64 12.19
C TYR A 20 5.24 10.85 10.88
N ALA A 21 6.41 10.35 10.50
CA ALA A 21 6.53 9.59 9.26
C ALA A 21 6.05 8.15 9.50
N GLN A 22 4.96 7.76 8.84
CA GLN A 22 4.54 6.37 8.74
C GLN A 22 5.73 5.50 8.28
N ASP A 23 5.94 4.37 8.95
CA ASP A 23 7.01 3.44 8.58
C ASP A 23 6.78 2.97 7.14
N LYS A 24 7.82 3.13 6.34
CA LYS A 24 7.79 2.89 4.91
C LYS A 24 9.07 2.25 4.42
N HIS A 25 8.90 1.23 3.59
CA HIS A 25 10.00 0.49 2.99
C HIS A 25 9.93 0.64 1.48
N PHE A 26 11.06 0.98 0.88
CA PHE A 26 11.20 1.01 -0.57
C PHE A 26 11.56 -0.40 -1.01
N VAL A 27 10.81 -0.97 -1.95
CA VAL A 27 10.94 -2.37 -2.36
C VAL A 27 11.24 -2.51 -3.84
N ILE A 28 11.96 -3.57 -4.17
CA ILE A 28 12.16 -4.10 -5.51
C ILE A 28 11.60 -5.52 -5.47
N ASN A 29 10.64 -5.81 -6.35
CA ASN A 29 10.00 -7.12 -6.46
C ASN A 29 10.38 -7.75 -7.79
N TYR A 30 10.82 -9.01 -7.74
CA TYR A 30 11.11 -9.83 -8.89
C TYR A 30 10.02 -10.88 -9.07
N TYR A 31 9.63 -11.12 -10.32
CA TYR A 31 8.54 -12.00 -10.68
C TYR A 31 9.01 -13.17 -11.52
N SER A 32 8.28 -14.27 -11.41
CA SER A 32 8.23 -15.35 -12.39
C SER A 32 6.78 -15.50 -12.84
N GLY A 33 6.49 -15.02 -14.05
CA GLY A 33 5.12 -14.86 -14.54
C GLY A 33 4.32 -13.87 -13.67
N ASN A 34 3.25 -14.34 -13.04
CA ASN A 34 2.38 -13.54 -12.18
C ASN A 34 2.67 -13.67 -10.67
N LYS A 35 3.74 -14.38 -10.29
CA LYS A 35 4.12 -14.60 -8.88
C LYS A 35 5.35 -13.78 -8.52
N VAL A 36 5.30 -13.13 -7.36
CA VAL A 36 6.50 -12.53 -6.74
C VAL A 36 7.38 -13.66 -6.24
N GLU A 37 8.60 -13.74 -6.77
CA GLU A 37 9.63 -14.70 -6.39
C GLU A 37 10.53 -14.16 -5.28
N ALA A 38 10.90 -12.88 -5.38
CA ALA A 38 11.75 -12.23 -4.39
C ALA A 38 11.32 -10.77 -4.20
N THR A 39 11.41 -10.31 -2.95
CA THR A 39 11.24 -8.91 -2.58
C THR A 39 12.48 -8.48 -1.78
N GLN A 40 13.09 -7.37 -2.18
CA GLN A 40 14.22 -6.78 -1.49
C GLN A 40 13.90 -5.35 -1.10
N THR A 41 14.27 -4.96 0.12
CA THR A 41 14.21 -3.56 0.55
C THR A 41 15.47 -2.80 0.10
N ILE A 42 15.28 -1.55 -0.32
CA ILE A 42 16.36 -0.64 -0.66
C ILE A 42 16.40 0.50 0.38
N PRO A 43 17.57 0.82 0.97
CA PRO A 43 17.69 1.92 1.93
C PRO A 43 17.34 3.28 1.33
N TRP A 44 16.81 4.15 2.20
CA TRP A 44 16.50 5.55 1.90
C TRP A 44 17.69 6.29 1.28
N ASN A 45 17.47 7.00 0.16
CA ASN A 45 18.47 7.79 -0.57
C ASN A 45 19.80 7.07 -0.84
N SER A 46 19.72 5.79 -1.23
CA SER A 46 20.89 4.98 -1.55
C SER A 46 21.39 5.21 -2.99
N ARG A 47 22.71 5.23 -3.18
CA ARG A 47 23.38 5.62 -4.45
C ARG A 47 24.12 4.46 -5.14
N GLY A 48 23.58 3.25 -5.11
CA GLY A 48 24.21 2.08 -5.75
C GLY A 48 24.10 0.80 -4.94
N VAL A 49 22.87 0.37 -4.68
CA VAL A 49 22.57 -0.90 -4.01
C VAL A 49 22.53 -2.00 -5.05
N THR A 50 23.32 -3.05 -4.83
CA THR A 50 23.22 -4.27 -5.62
C THR A 50 22.12 -5.15 -5.02
N ASP A 51 21.19 -5.59 -5.86
CA ASP A 51 20.12 -6.50 -5.44
C ASP A 51 20.52 -7.98 -5.56
N SER A 52 19.59 -8.86 -5.17
CA SER A 52 19.75 -10.31 -5.18
C SER A 52 19.95 -10.92 -6.58
N ARG A 53 19.68 -10.16 -7.65
CA ARG A 53 19.91 -10.56 -9.05
C ARG A 53 21.07 -9.79 -9.68
N SER A 54 21.97 -9.25 -8.85
CA SER A 54 23.16 -8.50 -9.26
C SER A 54 22.86 -7.24 -10.07
N GLN A 55 21.66 -6.68 -9.97
CA GLN A 55 21.32 -5.40 -10.59
C GLN A 55 21.64 -4.26 -9.63
N LYS A 56 22.21 -3.17 -10.18
CA LYS A 56 22.56 -1.98 -9.41
C LYS A 56 21.43 -0.97 -9.50
N TRP A 57 20.97 -0.50 -8.34
CA TRP A 57 19.90 0.47 -8.23
C TRP A 57 20.31 1.67 -7.39
N GLN A 58 19.73 2.81 -7.73
CA GLN A 58 19.76 4.02 -6.94
C GLN A 58 18.33 4.44 -6.61
N LEU A 59 18.12 4.85 -5.36
CA LEU A 59 16.86 5.38 -4.88
C LEU A 59 17.05 6.86 -4.54
N GLU A 60 16.21 7.71 -5.10
CA GLU A 60 16.10 9.12 -4.73
C GLU A 60 14.69 9.41 -4.22
N VAL A 61 14.61 9.94 -3.00
CA VAL A 61 13.36 10.30 -2.33
C VAL A 61 13.44 11.76 -1.92
N ASP A 62 12.64 12.57 -2.59
CA ASP A 62 12.37 13.96 -2.21
C ASP A 62 11.03 14.01 -1.46
N SER A 63 10.92 14.87 -0.46
CA SER A 63 9.67 15.05 0.30
C SER A 63 9.45 16.50 0.71
N ILE A 64 8.18 16.91 0.72
CA ILE A 64 7.75 18.25 1.12
C ILE A 64 6.64 18.09 2.17
N VAL A 65 6.83 18.63 3.36
CA VAL A 65 5.77 18.70 4.37
C VAL A 65 4.80 19.80 3.96
N VAL A 66 3.60 19.42 3.54
CA VAL A 66 2.55 20.34 3.08
C VAL A 66 1.79 20.90 4.28
N ASP A 67 1.40 20.02 5.21
CA ASP A 67 0.75 20.42 6.46
C ASP A 67 1.24 19.52 7.61
N LYS A 68 2.05 20.10 8.51
CA LYS A 68 2.58 19.39 9.67
C LYS A 68 1.51 19.03 10.70
N LYS A 69 0.46 19.85 10.85
CA LYS A 69 -0.60 19.59 11.84
C LYS A 69 -1.48 18.42 11.41
N GLN A 70 -1.75 18.32 10.10
CA GLN A 70 -2.53 17.23 9.53
C GLN A 70 -1.69 16.02 9.12
N GLY A 71 -0.36 16.12 9.15
CA GLY A 71 0.55 15.06 8.75
C GLY A 71 0.60 14.83 7.24
N ILE A 72 0.33 15.86 6.43
CA ILE A 72 0.32 15.79 4.97
C ILE A 72 1.74 16.01 4.45
N VAL A 73 2.24 15.03 3.71
CA VAL A 73 3.58 15.03 3.12
C VAL A 73 3.50 14.54 1.68
N ASP A 74 4.02 15.34 0.76
CA ASP A 74 4.19 14.95 -0.63
C ASP A 74 5.54 14.27 -0.83
N TYR A 75 5.55 13.19 -1.59
CA TYR A 75 6.77 12.45 -1.94
C TYR A 75 6.97 12.40 -3.44
N LYS A 76 8.23 12.57 -3.86
CA LYS A 76 8.68 12.23 -5.21
C LYS A 76 9.75 11.16 -5.10
N ILE A 77 9.44 9.98 -5.61
CA ILE A 77 10.27 8.78 -5.46
C ILE A 77 10.74 8.37 -6.85
N ARG A 78 12.05 8.19 -7.00
CA ARG A 78 12.68 7.77 -8.24
C ARG A 78 13.57 6.57 -7.97
N TYR A 79 13.25 5.47 -8.65
CA TYR A 79 14.13 4.31 -8.76
C TYR A 79 14.89 4.44 -10.07
N ILE A 80 16.20 4.35 -9.99
CA ILE A 80 17.11 4.47 -11.12
C ILE A 80 17.86 3.15 -11.22
N LEU A 81 17.64 2.42 -12.32
CA LEU A 81 18.45 1.25 -12.65
C LEU A 81 19.79 1.74 -13.21
N LEU A 82 20.88 1.41 -12.53
CA LEU A 82 22.24 1.71 -12.95
C LEU A 82 22.84 0.61 -13.82
N SER A 83 22.29 -0.60 -13.75
CA SER A 83 22.57 -1.67 -14.71
C SER A 83 21.91 -1.41 -16.07
N GLN A 84 22.30 -2.18 -17.09
CA GLN A 84 21.75 -2.02 -18.44
C GLN A 84 20.28 -2.46 -18.56
N CYS A 85 19.87 -3.52 -17.85
CA CYS A 85 18.53 -4.09 -17.95
C CYS A 85 18.18 -4.88 -16.68
N ALA A 86 16.90 -4.81 -16.27
CA ALA A 86 16.32 -5.68 -15.26
C ALA A 86 14.97 -6.19 -15.78
N SER A 87 14.77 -7.50 -15.80
CA SER A 87 13.56 -8.14 -16.33
C SER A 87 12.67 -8.64 -15.22
N GLN A 88 11.36 -8.69 -15.50
CA GLN A 88 10.33 -9.16 -14.57
C GLN A 88 10.43 -8.49 -13.20
N VAL A 89 10.59 -7.16 -13.19
CA VAL A 89 10.82 -6.38 -11.99
C VAL A 89 9.75 -5.30 -11.84
N SER A 90 9.34 -5.05 -10.60
CA SER A 90 8.59 -3.84 -10.23
C SER A 90 9.27 -3.19 -9.05
N VAL A 91 9.21 -1.87 -8.98
CA VAL A 91 9.61 -1.12 -7.79
C VAL A 91 8.36 -0.61 -7.08
N GLY A 92 8.45 -0.36 -5.78
CA GLY A 92 7.32 0.20 -5.08
C GLY A 92 7.58 0.63 -3.65
N VAL A 93 6.60 1.28 -3.04
CA VAL A 93 6.69 1.74 -1.66
C VAL A 93 5.74 0.91 -0.81
N SER A 94 6.25 0.39 0.29
CA SER A 94 5.50 -0.38 1.26
C SER A 94 5.21 0.41 2.53
N PHE A 95 3.98 0.40 3.03
CA PHE A 95 3.63 0.95 4.35
C PHE A 95 3.15 -0.15 5.31
N CYS A 96 3.65 -0.12 6.55
CA CYS A 96 3.43 -1.17 7.54
C CYS A 96 2.56 -0.67 8.70
N PHE A 97 1.44 -1.36 8.99
CA PHE A 97 0.55 -0.99 10.09
C PHE A 97 0.48 -2.10 11.15
N ASP A 98 1.06 -1.80 12.32
CA ASP A 98 0.92 -2.63 13.50
C ASP A 98 -0.43 -2.43 14.19
N ASP A 99 -0.82 -3.44 14.96
CA ASP A 99 -2.09 -3.48 15.71
C ASP A 99 -3.31 -3.18 14.82
N TRP A 100 -3.37 -3.88 13.70
CA TRP A 100 -4.46 -3.77 12.73
C TRP A 100 -5.73 -4.42 13.28
N SER A 101 -6.84 -3.67 13.32
CA SER A 101 -8.18 -4.20 13.64
C SER A 101 -8.95 -4.56 12.36
N ALA A 102 -9.72 -5.65 12.41
CA ALA A 102 -10.69 -5.99 11.36
C ALA A 102 -11.80 -4.93 11.20
N ASP A 103 -12.01 -4.11 12.24
CA ASP A 103 -12.99 -3.01 12.25
C ASP A 103 -12.51 -1.78 11.47
N ASN A 104 -11.25 -1.75 11.03
CA ASN A 104 -10.75 -0.65 10.21
C ASN A 104 -11.55 -0.56 8.90
N PHE A 105 -12.12 0.61 8.63
CA PHE A 105 -12.86 0.88 7.41
C PHE A 105 -11.87 1.11 6.27
N VAL A 106 -11.68 0.10 5.42
CA VAL A 106 -10.79 0.15 4.26
C VAL A 106 -11.52 0.70 3.04
N PHE A 107 -10.89 1.62 2.32
CA PHE A 107 -11.51 2.34 1.22
C PHE A 107 -10.59 2.48 0.00
N VAL A 108 -11.12 2.13 -1.16
CA VAL A 108 -10.57 2.46 -2.48
C VAL A 108 -11.75 2.97 -3.33
N PRO A 109 -11.72 4.23 -3.83
CA PRO A 109 -12.86 4.83 -4.49
C PRO A 109 -13.45 3.96 -5.60
N SER A 110 -14.77 3.76 -5.57
CA SER A 110 -15.55 3.00 -6.56
C SER A 110 -15.33 1.49 -6.62
N ILE A 111 -14.44 0.91 -5.81
CA ILE A 111 -14.18 -0.53 -5.87
C ILE A 111 -14.06 -1.23 -4.52
N VAL A 112 -13.64 -0.56 -3.44
CA VAL A 112 -13.53 -1.17 -2.11
C VAL A 112 -14.19 -0.30 -1.05
N TYR A 113 -15.18 -0.86 -0.35
CA TYR A 113 -15.89 -0.23 0.76
C TYR A 113 -15.87 -1.16 1.97
N ALA A 114 -15.34 -0.69 3.10
CA ALA A 114 -15.07 -1.52 4.28
C ALA A 114 -14.29 -2.82 3.93
N GLY A 115 -13.34 -2.72 2.98
CA GLY A 115 -12.58 -3.88 2.50
C GLY A 115 -13.40 -4.90 1.71
N ASN A 116 -14.63 -4.55 1.30
CA ASN A 116 -15.62 -5.46 0.73
C ASN A 116 -15.81 -6.75 1.55
N ARG A 117 -15.79 -6.64 2.89
CA ARG A 117 -15.94 -7.76 3.82
C ARG A 117 -17.41 -8.19 3.94
N PHE A 118 -17.98 -8.59 2.81
CA PHE A 118 -19.37 -9.04 2.67
C PHE A 118 -19.42 -10.56 2.53
N ASP A 119 -20.61 -11.13 2.71
CA ASP A 119 -20.83 -12.51 2.26
C ASP A 119 -20.70 -12.56 0.73
N LYS A 120 -20.18 -13.66 0.22
CA LYS A 120 -19.86 -13.81 -1.21
C LYS A 120 -20.65 -14.97 -1.77
N LYS A 121 -21.21 -14.78 -2.97
CA LYS A 121 -21.82 -15.84 -3.75
C LYS A 121 -21.19 -15.91 -5.14
N VAL A 122 -20.88 -17.14 -5.57
CA VAL A 122 -20.51 -17.39 -6.96
C VAL A 122 -21.77 -17.30 -7.81
N MET A 123 -21.81 -16.35 -8.74
CA MET A 123 -22.96 -16.09 -9.59
C MET A 123 -22.50 -15.78 -11.01
N SER A 124 -23.28 -16.19 -12.00
CA SER A 124 -23.10 -15.79 -13.39
C SER A 124 -23.57 -14.34 -13.61
N TYR A 125 -23.11 -13.74 -14.70
CA TYR A 125 -23.60 -12.42 -15.14
C TYR A 125 -24.84 -12.59 -16.04
N PRO A 126 -25.91 -11.79 -15.83
CA PRO A 126 -26.08 -10.79 -14.78
C PRO A 126 -26.37 -11.41 -13.41
N PRO A 127 -25.90 -10.78 -12.31
CA PRO A 127 -25.90 -11.39 -10.97
C PRO A 127 -27.26 -11.30 -10.28
N TYR A 128 -28.17 -12.21 -10.65
CA TYR A 128 -29.47 -12.35 -10.01
C TYR A 128 -29.56 -13.58 -9.11
N TRP A 129 -30.39 -13.49 -8.08
CA TRP A 129 -30.76 -14.63 -7.24
C TRP A 129 -31.80 -15.50 -7.95
N TYR A 130 -31.32 -16.38 -8.84
CA TYR A 130 -32.21 -17.23 -9.65
C TYR A 130 -32.95 -18.30 -8.85
N ASN A 131 -32.32 -18.91 -7.83
CA ASN A 131 -32.99 -19.89 -6.99
C ASN A 131 -33.84 -19.18 -5.92
N ARG A 132 -35.15 -19.37 -6.00
CA ARG A 132 -36.13 -18.79 -5.06
C ARG A 132 -35.99 -19.33 -3.64
N GLU A 133 -35.49 -20.55 -3.47
CA GLU A 133 -35.29 -21.17 -2.16
C GLU A 133 -34.24 -20.43 -1.32
N GLU A 134 -33.34 -19.71 -2.00
CA GLU A 134 -32.31 -18.89 -1.34
C GLU A 134 -32.83 -17.51 -0.91
N TRP A 135 -34.07 -17.15 -1.28
CA TRP A 135 -34.63 -15.84 -0.97
C TRP A 135 -35.04 -15.81 0.50
N ARG A 136 -34.45 -14.88 1.23
CA ARG A 136 -34.68 -14.71 2.66
C ARG A 136 -34.65 -13.24 3.03
N ILE A 137 -35.55 -12.84 3.92
CA ILE A 137 -35.68 -11.45 4.39
C ILE A 137 -34.43 -11.01 5.17
N ASP A 138 -33.83 -11.94 5.90
CA ASP A 138 -32.65 -11.74 6.74
C ASP A 138 -31.33 -11.99 6.00
N MET A 139 -31.33 -11.88 4.65
CA MET A 139 -30.11 -12.07 3.86
C MET A 139 -29.05 -11.02 4.28
N PRO A 140 -27.85 -11.43 4.69
CA PRO A 140 -26.78 -10.47 4.94
C PRO A 140 -26.40 -9.77 3.62
N THR A 141 -25.78 -8.59 3.71
CA THR A 141 -25.21 -7.94 2.53
C THR A 141 -24.25 -8.92 1.84
N THR A 142 -24.63 -9.32 0.63
CA THR A 142 -23.96 -10.36 -0.15
C THR A 142 -23.60 -9.81 -1.51
N THR A 143 -22.36 -10.05 -1.94
CA THR A 143 -21.86 -9.61 -3.25
C THR A 143 -21.48 -10.81 -4.11
N THR A 144 -21.32 -10.56 -5.41
CA THR A 144 -20.55 -11.48 -6.26
C THR A 144 -19.09 -11.51 -5.83
N LEU A 145 -18.28 -12.35 -6.50
CA LEU A 145 -16.84 -12.34 -6.33
C LEU A 145 -16.25 -11.01 -6.81
N VAL A 146 -15.87 -10.16 -5.85
CA VAL A 146 -15.17 -8.90 -6.05
C VAL A 146 -13.87 -8.90 -5.22
N PRO A 147 -12.87 -8.07 -5.55
CA PRO A 147 -11.69 -7.90 -4.71
C PRO A 147 -12.10 -7.56 -3.28
N SER A 148 -11.63 -8.34 -2.31
CA SER A 148 -12.13 -8.30 -0.94
C SER A 148 -11.07 -8.75 0.05
N LEU A 149 -11.04 -8.11 1.22
CA LEU A 149 -10.42 -8.67 2.41
C LEU A 149 -11.40 -9.70 2.98
N GLU A 150 -10.91 -10.82 3.45
CA GLU A 150 -11.81 -11.88 3.89
C GLU A 150 -12.55 -11.49 5.17
N LYS A 151 -13.85 -11.81 5.19
CA LYS A 151 -14.75 -11.49 6.30
C LYS A 151 -14.51 -12.41 7.51
N TYR A 152 -14.42 -13.71 7.25
CA TYR A 152 -14.32 -14.75 8.29
C TYR A 152 -12.90 -15.26 8.49
N GLU A 153 -11.99 -14.94 7.59
CA GLU A 153 -10.61 -15.42 7.67
C GLU A 153 -9.69 -14.36 8.26
N ASN A 154 -8.63 -14.85 8.90
CA ASN A 154 -7.61 -14.01 9.50
C ASN A 154 -6.55 -13.50 8.50
N TYR A 155 -6.77 -13.76 7.22
CA TYR A 155 -5.98 -13.26 6.10
C TYR A 155 -6.88 -12.59 5.08
N GLY A 156 -6.31 -11.85 4.14
CA GLY A 156 -7.07 -11.26 3.05
C GLY A 156 -6.15 -10.46 2.17
N LYS A 157 -6.40 -10.47 0.87
CA LYS A 157 -5.54 -9.82 -0.11
C LYS A 157 -6.39 -9.17 -1.19
N ILE A 158 -6.14 -7.89 -1.42
CA ILE A 158 -6.70 -7.12 -2.52
C ILE A 158 -5.52 -6.70 -3.40
N GLU A 159 -5.58 -7.05 -4.68
CA GLU A 159 -4.66 -6.57 -5.71
C GLU A 159 -5.45 -5.77 -6.73
N LEU A 160 -5.08 -4.51 -6.91
CA LEU A 160 -5.71 -3.59 -7.86
C LEU A 160 -4.63 -2.89 -8.68
N THR A 161 -5.06 -2.22 -9.73
CA THR A 161 -4.34 -1.09 -10.33
C THR A 161 -5.03 0.21 -9.94
N THR A 162 -4.33 1.32 -10.06
CA THR A 162 -4.90 2.66 -9.92
C THR A 162 -6.06 2.93 -10.88
N GLY A 163 -6.07 2.31 -12.07
CA GLY A 163 -7.18 2.38 -13.02
C GLY A 163 -8.47 1.70 -12.55
N ASN A 164 -8.41 0.84 -11.52
CA ASN A 164 -9.61 0.30 -10.89
C ASN A 164 -10.33 1.33 -10.00
N ALA A 165 -9.65 2.38 -9.56
CA ALA A 165 -10.18 3.37 -8.64
C ALA A 165 -10.61 4.62 -9.41
N ALA A 166 -11.77 5.21 -9.07
CA ALA A 166 -12.19 6.48 -9.66
C ALA A 166 -11.27 7.65 -9.29
N THR A 167 -10.48 7.50 -8.23
CA THR A 167 -9.36 8.37 -7.88
C THR A 167 -8.22 7.46 -7.41
N PRO A 168 -7.00 7.54 -7.98
CA PRO A 168 -5.85 6.73 -7.58
C PRO A 168 -5.44 6.95 -6.12
N LEU A 169 -6.13 6.24 -5.23
CA LEU A 169 -6.10 6.48 -3.79
C LEU A 169 -6.44 5.20 -3.05
N MET A 170 -5.75 4.98 -1.92
CA MET A 170 -6.14 4.00 -0.92
C MET A 170 -6.16 4.66 0.45
N ALA A 171 -7.15 4.30 1.27
CA ALA A 171 -7.26 4.82 2.61
C ALA A 171 -7.82 3.78 3.58
N PHE A 172 -7.63 4.05 4.86
CA PHE A 172 -8.46 3.44 5.88
C PHE A 172 -8.72 4.41 7.03
N TYR A 173 -9.81 4.18 7.75
CA TYR A 173 -10.09 4.75 9.05
C TYR A 173 -9.99 3.67 10.11
N SER A 174 -9.31 3.97 11.22
CA SER A 174 -9.24 3.11 12.40
C SER A 174 -10.11 3.70 13.51
N PRO A 175 -11.28 3.10 13.82
CA PRO A 175 -12.13 3.56 14.92
C PRO A 175 -11.39 3.52 16.27
N VAL A 176 -10.68 2.41 16.54
CA VAL A 176 -9.91 2.20 17.78
C VAL A 176 -8.89 3.31 18.01
N LYS A 177 -8.20 3.75 16.94
CA LYS A 177 -7.19 4.81 17.03
C LYS A 177 -7.77 6.21 16.78
N SER A 178 -9.03 6.32 16.37
CA SER A 178 -9.67 7.55 15.88
C SER A 178 -8.81 8.32 14.87
N LYS A 179 -8.22 7.58 13.92
CA LYS A 179 -7.27 8.13 12.93
C LYS A 179 -7.52 7.56 11.55
N SER A 180 -7.28 8.38 10.53
CA SER A 180 -7.27 7.97 9.13
C SER A 180 -5.86 7.97 8.58
N TRP A 181 -5.64 7.11 7.59
CA TRP A 181 -4.47 7.15 6.75
C TRP A 181 -4.90 7.09 5.29
N MET A 182 -4.22 7.84 4.44
CA MET A 182 -4.52 7.95 3.03
C MET A 182 -3.23 8.08 2.24
N ILE A 183 -3.19 7.42 1.09
CA ILE A 183 -2.22 7.69 0.04
C ILE A 183 -2.96 8.00 -1.25
N GLN A 184 -2.54 9.04 -1.94
CA GLN A 184 -2.99 9.40 -3.27
C GLN A 184 -1.77 9.47 -4.18
N CYS A 185 -1.91 9.01 -5.42
CA CYS A 185 -0.84 9.04 -6.41
C CYS A 185 -1.38 9.48 -7.77
N LYS A 186 -0.48 9.59 -8.76
CA LYS A 186 -0.89 9.63 -10.16
C LYS A 186 -1.44 8.26 -10.55
N GLN A 187 -2.28 8.20 -11.58
CA GLN A 187 -2.74 6.91 -12.08
C GLN A 187 -1.56 6.04 -12.55
N GLY A 188 -0.63 6.60 -13.31
CA GLY A 188 0.52 5.84 -13.79
C GLY A 188 1.66 6.71 -14.27
N ASN A 189 2.60 6.07 -14.95
CA ASN A 189 3.68 6.71 -15.68
C ASN A 189 3.84 6.08 -17.07
N GLN A 190 4.97 6.32 -17.74
CA GLN A 190 5.26 5.75 -19.06
C GLN A 190 5.26 4.20 -19.12
N TRP A 191 5.26 3.52 -17.97
CA TRP A 191 5.21 2.07 -17.84
C TRP A 191 3.81 1.52 -17.51
N GLY A 192 2.80 2.39 -17.47
CA GLY A 192 1.40 2.04 -17.20
C GLY A 192 0.93 2.46 -15.81
N ASP A 193 -0.24 1.93 -15.43
CA ASP A 193 -0.88 2.16 -14.14
C ASP A 193 -0.05 1.59 -12.99
N PHE A 194 -0.02 2.29 -11.86
CA PHE A 194 0.55 1.74 -10.63
C PHE A 194 -0.34 0.64 -10.07
N ARG A 195 0.28 -0.25 -9.29
CA ARG A 195 -0.45 -1.31 -8.58
C ARG A 195 -0.79 -0.81 -7.18
N LEU A 196 -1.87 -1.35 -6.63
CA LEU A 196 -2.38 -1.02 -5.31
C LEU A 196 -2.60 -2.36 -4.59
N PHE A 197 -1.75 -2.67 -3.62
CA PHE A 197 -1.76 -3.97 -2.94
C PHE A 197 -2.05 -3.84 -1.46
N MET A 198 -3.17 -4.41 -1.02
CA MET A 198 -3.48 -4.51 0.40
C MET A 198 -3.44 -5.97 0.81
N TYR A 199 -2.78 -6.27 1.92
CA TYR A 199 -2.95 -7.57 2.54
C TYR A 199 -2.96 -7.50 4.06
N ARG A 200 -3.71 -8.43 4.64
CA ARG A 200 -3.76 -8.70 6.07
C ARG A 200 -3.05 -10.01 6.34
N LYS A 201 -2.04 -9.98 7.21
CA LYS A 201 -1.44 -11.15 7.86
C LYS A 201 -1.36 -10.90 9.37
N ILE A 202 -1.77 -11.87 10.19
CA ILE A 202 -1.49 -11.86 11.63
C ILE A 202 -0.04 -12.34 11.83
N LYS A 203 0.70 -11.69 12.75
CA LYS A 203 2.12 -11.85 13.07
C LYS A 203 2.68 -13.28 12.84
N VAL A 204 3.31 -13.49 11.69
CA VAL A 204 4.70 -14.00 11.54
C VAL A 204 5.22 -13.36 10.25
N LEU A 205 6.14 -12.39 10.40
CA LEU A 205 6.92 -11.73 9.33
C LEU A 205 6.15 -10.80 8.36
N SER A 206 6.35 -9.50 8.60
CA SER A 206 6.18 -8.33 7.72
C SER A 206 4.85 -8.15 6.97
N LYS A 207 4.19 -7.02 7.26
CA LYS A 207 3.08 -6.47 6.47
C LYS A 207 3.67 -5.46 5.48
N TYR A 208 3.26 -5.49 4.23
CA TYR A 208 3.74 -4.61 3.18
C TYR A 208 2.52 -4.06 2.43
N LEU A 209 2.48 -2.75 2.20
CA LEU A 209 1.48 -2.11 1.33
C LEU A 209 2.20 -1.60 0.10
N ILE A 210 2.46 -2.46 -0.90
CA ILE A 210 3.26 -2.10 -2.06
C ILE A 210 2.42 -1.21 -3.00
N ILE A 211 2.95 -0.06 -3.38
CA ILE A 211 2.47 0.82 -4.48
C ILE A 211 3.49 0.75 -5.59
#